data_AF-A0A9P3IMZ3-F1
#
_entry.id   AF-A0A9P3IMZ3-F1
#
_cell.length_a   1.000
_cell.length_b   1.000
_cell.length_c   1.000
_cell.angle_alpha   90.00
_cell.angle_beta   90.00
_cell.angle_gamma   90.00
#
_symmetry.space_group_name_H-M   'P 1'
#
loop_
_entity.id
_entity.type
_entity.pdbx_description
1 polymer ?
#
loop_
_entity_poly.entity_id
_entity_poly.type
_entity_poly.pdbx_seq_one_letter_code
_entity_poly.pdbx_strand_id
1 'polypeptide(L)'
;MAFIMEFVEHFIRAGMEDPRDRDERSAARIRKTKAKCEELKSMWAQPVKAYGYWGSDRFNHKYLMDLRHSNLSGRQNPYDTVTRVAANAATEAVRE
;
A
#
# COMPACT_ATOMS: atom_id res chain seq x y z
N MET A 1 16.56 -38.77 -58.75
CA MET A 1 15.54 -38.48 -57.71
C MET A 1 16.11 -38.50 -56.30
N ALA A 2 17.07 -39.37 -55.94
CA ALA A 2 17.65 -39.41 -54.58
C ALA A 2 18.37 -38.12 -54.13
N PHE A 3 19.18 -37.52 -54.99
CA PHE A 3 19.98 -36.32 -54.65
C PHE A 3 19.14 -35.08 -54.28
N ILE A 4 18.04 -34.84 -55.02
CA ILE A 4 17.15 -33.70 -54.73
C ILE A 4 16.43 -33.92 -53.40
N MET A 5 16.03 -35.16 -53.10
CA MET A 5 15.37 -35.50 -51.84
C MET A 5 16.31 -35.37 -50.64
N GLU A 6 17.56 -35.83 -50.74
CA GLU A 6 18.58 -35.67 -49.69
C GLU A 6 18.91 -34.20 -49.43
N PHE A 7 19.02 -33.38 -50.47
CA PHE A 7 19.24 -31.95 -50.33
C PHE A 7 18.08 -31.24 -49.63
N VAL A 8 16.84 -31.54 -50.04
CA VAL A 8 15.63 -30.95 -49.43
C VAL A 8 15.50 -31.40 -47.97
N GLU A 9 15.79 -32.65 -47.65
CA GLU A 9 15.76 -33.15 -46.27
C GLU A 9 16.80 -32.45 -45.38
N HIS A 10 18.02 -32.25 -45.89
CA HIS A 10 19.08 -31.55 -45.15
C HIS A 10 18.78 -30.06 -44.96
N PHE A 11 18.14 -29.43 -45.95
CA PHE A 11 17.68 -28.05 -45.87
C PHE A 11 16.55 -27.88 -44.84
N ILE A 12 15.58 -28.80 -44.82
CA ILE A 12 14.50 -28.81 -43.82
C ILE A 12 15.07 -29.01 -42.42
N ARG A 13 16.02 -29.96 -42.24
CA ARG A 13 16.68 -30.20 -40.95
C ARG A 13 17.48 -28.99 -40.46
N ALA A 14 18.13 -28.25 -41.36
CA ALA A 14 18.84 -27.01 -41.02
C ALA A 14 17.88 -25.86 -40.66
N GLY A 15 16.64 -25.90 -41.14
CA GLY A 15 15.59 -24.93 -40.82
C GLY A 15 14.83 -25.24 -39.52
N MET A 16 15.08 -26.36 -38.85
CA MET A 16 14.47 -26.67 -37.56
C MET A 16 15.11 -25.83 -36.45
N GLU A 17 14.28 -25.35 -35.52
CA GLU A 17 14.74 -24.56 -34.37
C GLU A 17 15.69 -25.40 -33.49
N ASP A 18 16.83 -24.83 -33.08
CA ASP A 18 17.75 -25.48 -32.15
C ASP A 18 17.06 -25.62 -30.78
N PRO A 19 16.98 -26.84 -30.20
CA PRO A 19 16.35 -27.05 -28.89
C PRO A 19 17.00 -26.20 -27.78
N ARG A 20 18.28 -25.86 -27.89
CA ARG A 20 18.98 -25.01 -26.92
C ARG A 20 18.44 -23.58 -26.95
N ASP A 21 18.24 -23.02 -28.14
CA ASP A 21 17.68 -21.68 -28.31
C ASP A 21 16.26 -21.59 -27.75
N ARG A 22 15.47 -22.66 -27.91
CA ARG A 22 14.12 -22.75 -27.35
C ARG A 22 14.16 -22.72 -25.82
N ASP A 23 15.04 -23.52 -25.22
CA ASP A 23 15.18 -23.59 -23.76
C ASP A 23 15.71 -22.28 -23.18
N GLU A 24 16.67 -21.65 -23.86
CA GLU A 24 17.18 -20.33 -23.50
C GLU A 24 16.09 -19.25 -23.57
N ARG A 25 15.27 -19.23 -24.63
CA ARG A 25 14.12 -18.32 -24.73
C ARG A 25 13.12 -18.54 -23.62
N SER A 26 12.83 -19.79 -23.27
CA SER A 26 11.91 -20.11 -22.17
C SER A 26 12.48 -19.66 -20.82
N ALA A 27 13.76 -19.93 -20.56
CA ALA A 27 14.45 -19.49 -19.37
C ALA A 27 14.52 -17.96 -19.27
N ALA A 28 14.82 -17.26 -20.36
CA ALA A 28 14.85 -15.80 -20.43
C ALA A 28 13.48 -15.20 -20.08
N ARG A 29 12.40 -15.78 -20.62
CA ARG A 29 11.02 -15.38 -20.29
C ARG A 29 10.73 -15.55 -18.80
N ILE A 30 11.07 -16.69 -18.21
CA ILE A 30 10.86 -16.96 -16.78
C ILE A 30 11.62 -15.95 -15.92
N ARG A 31 12.90 -15.70 -16.24
CA ARG A 31 13.74 -14.71 -15.54
C ARG A 31 13.13 -13.31 -15.62
N LYS A 32 12.65 -12.89 -16.80
CA LYS A 32 11.97 -11.60 -17.00
C LYS A 32 10.71 -11.48 -16.16
N THR A 33 9.88 -12.52 -16.10
CA THR A 33 8.67 -12.53 -15.26
C THR A 33 9.02 -12.46 -13.79
N LYS A 34 10.03 -13.22 -13.34
CA LYS A 34 10.49 -13.19 -11.95
C LYS A 34 10.94 -11.79 -11.54
N ALA A 35 11.74 -11.11 -12.37
CA ALA A 35 12.22 -9.75 -12.11
C ALA A 35 11.05 -8.75 -11.99
N LYS A 36 10.05 -8.84 -12.88
CA LYS A 36 8.83 -8.00 -12.78
C LYS A 36 8.05 -8.24 -11.49
N CYS A 37 7.92 -9.50 -11.07
CA CYS A 37 7.21 -9.82 -9.83
C CYS A 37 7.96 -9.31 -8.58
N GLU A 38 9.28 -9.28 -8.62
CA GLU A 38 10.11 -8.75 -7.53
C GLU A 38 9.94 -7.24 -7.37
N GLU A 39 9.93 -6.50 -8.49
CA GLU A 39 9.61 -5.07 -8.51
C GLU A 39 8.20 -4.80 -7.95
N LEU A 40 7.20 -5.55 -8.40
CA LEU A 40 5.83 -5.43 -7.90
C LEU A 40 5.72 -5.73 -6.40
N LYS A 41 6.42 -6.77 -5.92
CA LYS A 41 6.47 -7.08 -4.48
C LYS A 41 7.11 -5.96 -3.68
N SER A 42 8.15 -5.32 -4.21
CA SER A 42 8.79 -4.18 -3.55
C SER A 42 7.84 -2.98 -3.42
N MET A 43 7.02 -2.74 -4.44
CA MET A 43 5.99 -1.69 -4.41
C MET A 43 4.87 -2.04 -3.44
N TRP A 44 4.44 -3.31 -3.40
CA TRP A 44 3.41 -3.78 -2.47
C TRP A 44 3.86 -3.80 -1.01
N ALA A 45 5.17 -3.98 -0.77
CA ALA A 45 5.73 -3.89 0.57
C ALA A 45 5.72 -2.45 1.12
N GLN A 46 5.53 -1.44 0.26
CA GLN A 46 5.40 -0.06 0.73
C GLN A 46 4.05 0.10 1.46
N PRO A 47 4.05 0.58 2.71
CA PRO A 47 2.81 0.82 3.43
C PRO A 47 2.02 1.92 2.73
N VAL A 48 0.76 1.64 2.37
CA VAL A 48 -0.16 2.64 1.75
C VAL A 48 -0.23 3.91 2.60
N LYS A 49 -0.23 3.74 3.92
CA LYS A 49 -0.12 4.79 4.94
C LYS A 49 0.72 4.23 6.09
N ALA A 50 1.67 5.02 6.61
CA ALA A 50 2.44 4.61 7.78
C ALA A 50 1.53 4.33 8.98
N TYR A 51 1.94 3.44 9.87
CA TYR A 51 1.22 3.21 11.12
C TYR A 51 1.06 4.52 11.90
N GLY A 52 -0.13 4.78 12.42
CA GLY A 52 -0.44 6.06 13.08
C GLY A 52 -0.71 7.24 12.13
N TYR A 53 -0.81 7.01 10.82
CA TYR A 53 -1.21 8.07 9.86
C TYR A 53 -2.53 8.76 10.27
N TRP A 54 -3.52 8.00 10.74
CA TRP A 54 -4.79 8.54 11.24
C TRP A 54 -4.65 9.34 12.55
N GLY A 55 -3.55 9.12 13.28
CA GLY A 55 -3.15 9.87 14.46
C GLY A 55 -2.37 11.16 14.13
N SER A 56 -1.99 11.37 12.86
CA SER A 56 -1.22 12.55 12.48
C SER A 56 -2.01 13.83 12.75
N ASP A 57 -1.29 14.83 13.25
CA ASP A 57 -1.84 16.14 13.62
C ASP A 57 -2.61 16.79 12.46
N ARG A 58 -2.20 16.54 11.19
CA ARG A 58 -2.92 17.02 10.01
C ARG A 58 -4.37 16.50 9.95
N PHE A 59 -4.61 15.23 10.27
CA PHE A 59 -5.96 14.64 10.19
C PHE A 59 -6.78 14.92 11.45
N ASN A 60 -6.12 15.13 12.58
CA ASN A 60 -6.77 15.43 13.86
C ASN A 60 -6.85 16.93 14.17
N HIS A 61 -6.30 17.79 13.31
CA HIS A 61 -6.22 19.23 13.54
C HIS A 61 -7.58 19.82 13.89
N LYS A 62 -8.63 19.49 13.12
CA LYS A 62 -9.98 20.00 13.39
C LYS A 62 -10.49 19.58 14.76
N TYR A 63 -10.36 18.30 15.12
CA TYR A 63 -10.82 17.79 16.41
C TYR A 63 -10.02 18.38 17.58
N LEU A 64 -8.71 18.52 17.43
CA LEU A 64 -7.84 19.17 18.42
C LEU A 64 -8.17 20.65 18.59
N MET A 65 -8.50 21.35 17.50
CA MET A 65 -8.99 22.71 17.56
C MET A 65 -10.36 22.76 18.24
N ASP A 66 -11.33 21.95 17.82
CA ASP A 66 -12.67 21.94 18.42
C ASP A 66 -12.63 21.66 19.93
N LEU A 67 -11.73 20.78 20.40
CA LEU A 67 -11.47 20.54 21.83
C LEU A 67 -10.92 21.77 22.58
N ARG A 68 -10.09 22.60 21.94
CA ARG A 68 -9.55 23.84 22.52
C ARG A 68 -10.53 25.01 22.45
N HIS A 69 -11.46 24.96 21.49
CA HIS A 69 -12.44 26.02 21.22
C HIS A 69 -13.78 25.79 21.92
N SER A 70 -13.93 24.70 22.70
CA SER A 70 -15.08 24.53 23.58
C SER A 70 -15.08 25.64 24.64
N ASN A 71 -16.21 26.34 24.81
CA ASN A 71 -16.40 27.48 25.72
C ASN A 71 -16.00 28.89 25.21
N LEU A 72 -15.78 29.07 23.91
CA LEU A 72 -15.76 30.42 23.33
C LEU A 72 -17.15 31.05 23.36
N SER A 73 -17.22 32.38 23.48
CA SER A 73 -18.50 33.12 23.46
C SER A 73 -19.30 32.79 22.19
N GLY A 74 -20.50 32.22 22.34
CA GLY A 74 -21.35 31.81 21.22
C GLY A 74 -21.15 30.36 20.72
N ARG A 75 -20.18 29.61 21.25
CA ARG A 75 -20.02 28.16 21.04
C ARG A 75 -19.90 27.46 22.39
N GLN A 76 -21.04 27.30 23.06
CA GLN A 76 -21.12 26.48 24.27
C GLN A 76 -21.72 25.12 23.93
N ASN A 77 -20.95 24.08 24.20
CA ASN A 77 -21.46 22.72 24.14
C ASN A 77 -22.39 22.51 25.36
N PRO A 78 -23.62 22.02 25.20
CA PRO A 78 -24.56 21.81 26.31
C PRO A 78 -24.00 20.93 27.45
N TYR A 79 -23.01 20.09 27.15
CA TYR A 79 -22.39 19.20 28.13
C TYR A 79 -21.27 19.85 28.95
N ASP A 80 -20.72 20.99 28.52
CA ASP A 80 -19.66 21.70 29.26
C ASP A 80 -20.19 22.33 30.56
N THR A 81 -21.46 22.77 30.56
CA THR A 81 -22.10 23.34 31.75
C THR A 81 -22.36 22.26 32.81
N VAL A 82 -22.83 21.09 32.38
CA VAL A 82 -23.13 19.95 33.27
C VAL A 82 -21.86 19.42 33.93
N THR A 83 -20.80 19.24 33.13
CA THR A 83 -19.50 18.75 33.63
C THR A 83 -18.86 19.77 34.58
N ARG A 84 -18.97 21.07 34.31
CA ARG A 84 -18.46 22.13 35.19
C ARG A 84 -19.19 22.19 36.54
N VAL A 85 -20.52 22.08 36.56
CA VAL A 85 -21.30 22.06 37.81
C VAL A 85 -20.94 20.84 38.65
N ALA A 86 -20.82 19.66 38.04
CA ALA A 86 -20.41 18.44 38.72
C ALA A 86 -18.98 18.55 39.29
N ALA A 87 -18.05 19.14 38.55
CA ALA A 87 -16.68 19.37 38.99
C ALA A 87 -16.62 20.33 40.20
N ASN A 88 -17.38 21.43 40.16
CA ASN A 88 -17.44 22.39 41.26
C ASN A 88 -18.03 21.77 42.54
N ALA A 89 -19.13 21.01 42.41
CA ALA A 89 -19.74 20.31 43.54
C ALA A 89 -18.77 19.30 44.18
N ALA A 90 -17.98 18.59 43.36
CA ALA A 90 -16.95 17.69 43.86
C ALA A 90 -15.81 18.43 44.59
N THR A 91 -15.43 19.62 44.14
CA THR A 91 -14.40 20.42 44.84
C THR A 91 -14.89 21.06 46.14
N GLU A 92 -16.18 21.36 46.25
CA GLU A 92 -16.79 21.89 47.48
C GLU A 92 -16.92 20.78 48.53
N ALA A 93 -17.32 19.58 48.14
CA ALA A 93 -17.39 18.41 49.03
C ALA A 93 -16.02 17.92 49.58
N VAL A 94 -14.91 18.36 48.97
CA VAL A 94 -13.54 18.07 49.46
C VAL A 94 -13.02 19.20 50.36
N ARG A 95 -13.66 20.38 50.33
CA ARG A 95 -13.30 21.54 51.16
C ARG A 95 -14.04 21.57 52.50
N GLU A 96 -15.21 20.93 52.58
CA GLU A 96 -15.91 20.60 53.83
C GLU A 96 -15.29 19.37 54.51
#